data_AF-A0A536URD9-F1
#
_entry.id   AF-A0A536URD9-F1
#
_cell.length_a   1.000
_cell.length_b   1.000
_cell.length_c   1.000
_cell.angle_alpha   90.00
_cell.angle_beta   90.00
_cell.angle_gamma   90.00
#
_symmetry.space_group_name_H-M   'P 1'
#
loop_
_entity.id
_entity.type
_entity.pdbx_description
1 polymer ?
#
loop_
_entity_poly.entity_id
_entity_poly.type
_entity_poly.pdbx_seq_one_letter_code
_entity_poly.pdbx_strand_id
1 'polypeptide(L)'
;MSTASDTPTAAIDVPTRRARWLSEREFTEVLSLSQFLPGPNIINVAIIVGNRFRGPLGSLAASVGLMLMPFIMVLVLAALYARFADIERVRGATIGVSAAATGLIIAMGFRMARPMRRIPW
;
A
#
# COMPACT_ATOMS: atom_id res chain seq x y z
N MET A 1 28.24 39.36 -6.28
CA MET A 1 27.23 39.73 -5.28
C MET A 1 25.92 39.06 -5.69
N SER A 2 25.52 38.05 -4.90
CA SER A 2 24.28 37.26 -4.88
C SER A 2 23.11 37.68 -5.79
N THR A 3 22.58 36.77 -6.61
CA THR A 3 21.38 35.96 -6.27
C THR A 3 20.94 35.10 -7.45
N ALA A 4 20.88 33.80 -7.23
CA ALA A 4 20.17 32.83 -8.05
C ALA A 4 18.67 32.89 -7.70
N SER A 5 17.77 32.87 -8.68
CA SER A 5 16.37 32.42 -8.44
C SER A 5 15.48 32.20 -9.68
N ASP A 6 15.94 32.38 -10.92
CA ASP A 6 15.01 32.21 -12.05
C ASP A 6 15.04 30.79 -12.61
N THR A 7 14.37 29.88 -11.89
CA THR A 7 13.88 28.63 -12.46
C THR A 7 12.37 28.75 -12.69
N PRO A 8 11.91 29.04 -13.93
CA PRO A 8 10.51 28.88 -14.27
C PRO A 8 10.24 27.39 -14.48
N THR A 9 9.97 26.67 -13.40
CA THR A 9 9.40 25.31 -13.44
C THR A 9 7.90 25.38 -13.79
N ALA A 10 7.64 25.95 -14.96
CA ALA A 10 6.33 25.88 -15.59
C ALA A 10 6.08 24.44 -16.08
N ALA A 11 4.88 23.96 -15.79
CA ALA A 11 4.18 22.91 -16.54
C ALA A 11 4.79 21.49 -16.52
N ILE A 12 4.78 20.85 -15.36
CA ILE A 12 4.52 19.40 -15.30
C ILE A 12 3.15 19.22 -14.64
N ASP A 13 2.11 19.62 -15.39
CA ASP A 13 0.72 19.25 -15.06
C ASP A 13 0.47 17.89 -15.71
N VAL A 14 0.95 16.82 -15.05
CA VAL A 14 0.65 15.46 -15.48
C VAL A 14 -0.77 15.16 -14.99
N PRO A 15 -1.73 14.94 -15.90
CA PRO A 15 -3.10 14.66 -15.49
C PRO A 15 -3.13 13.25 -14.89
N THR A 16 -3.03 13.16 -13.56
CA THR A 16 -3.28 11.91 -12.82
C THR A 16 -4.76 11.56 -12.96
N ARG A 17 -5.03 10.72 -13.96
CA ARG A 17 -6.35 10.18 -14.26
C ARG A 17 -6.87 9.45 -13.02
N ARG A 18 -7.96 9.99 -12.46
CA ARG A 18 -8.88 9.36 -11.47
C ARG A 18 -8.53 9.51 -9.99
N ALA A 19 -8.23 10.72 -9.51
CA ALA A 19 -8.82 11.28 -8.29
C ALA A 19 -8.13 12.61 -7.98
N ARG A 20 -8.86 13.74 -8.08
CA ARG A 20 -8.33 15.10 -7.83
C ARG A 20 -8.12 15.40 -6.34
N TRP A 21 -7.58 14.44 -5.57
CA TRP A 21 -7.45 14.56 -4.12
C TRP A 21 -6.07 15.07 -3.69
N LEU A 22 -5.01 14.68 -4.42
CA LEU A 22 -3.64 15.16 -4.25
C LEU A 22 -3.01 15.45 -5.62
N SER A 23 -2.16 16.49 -5.71
CA SER A 23 -1.28 16.66 -6.87
C SER A 23 -0.19 15.59 -6.87
N GLU A 24 0.44 15.33 -8.01
CA GLU A 24 1.53 14.33 -8.11
C GLU A 24 2.72 14.66 -7.19
N ARG A 25 3.07 15.95 -7.12
CA ARG A 25 4.10 16.44 -6.21
C ARG A 25 3.73 16.17 -4.75
N GLU A 26 2.49 16.45 -4.39
CA GLU A 26 2.02 16.28 -3.01
C GLU A 26 1.90 14.80 -2.61
N PHE A 27 1.46 13.94 -3.54
CA PHE A 27 1.46 12.50 -3.32
C PHE A 27 2.88 11.97 -3.12
N THR A 28 3.83 12.44 -3.93
CA THR A 28 5.26 12.08 -3.80
C THR A 28 5.81 12.53 -2.46
N GLU A 29 5.53 13.75 -2.03
CA GLU A 29 5.94 14.27 -0.71
C GLU A 29 5.36 13.44 0.44
N VAL A 30 4.07 13.10 0.40
CA VAL A 30 3.42 12.24 1.40
C VAL A 30 4.01 10.83 1.41
N LEU A 31 4.29 10.25 0.24
CA LEU A 31 4.93 8.94 0.13
C LEU A 31 6.35 8.96 0.69
N SER A 32 7.15 9.97 0.35
CA SER A 32 8.52 10.13 0.85
C SER A 32 8.54 10.29 2.37
N LEU A 33 7.65 11.12 2.93
CA LEU A 33 7.46 11.23 4.37
C LEU A 33 7.06 9.89 4.99
N SER A 34 6.13 9.17 4.39
CA SER A 34 5.64 7.87 4.90
C SER A 34 6.70 6.78 4.91
N GLN A 35 7.65 6.82 3.97
CA GLN A 35 8.83 5.95 3.91
C GLN A 35 9.90 6.33 4.94
N PHE A 36 9.96 7.61 5.33
CA PHE A 36 10.87 8.09 6.36
C PHE A 36 10.41 7.68 7.77
N LEU A 37 9.10 7.66 8.03
CA LEU A 37 8.56 7.19 9.30
C LEU A 37 8.73 5.67 9.45
N PRO A 38 9.31 5.17 10.57
CA PRO A 38 9.41 3.74 10.82
C PRO A 38 8.01 3.14 11.02
N GLY A 39 7.64 2.17 10.20
CA GLY A 39 6.37 1.47 10.32
C GLY A 39 5.77 1.02 8.99
N PRO A 40 4.52 0.55 9.00
CA PRO A 40 3.82 0.15 7.79
C PRO A 40 3.54 1.38 6.92
N ASN A 41 4.25 1.49 5.78
CA ASN A 41 4.16 2.63 4.87
C ASN A 41 2.70 3.01 4.54
N ILE A 42 1.85 2.02 4.25
CA ILE A 42 0.43 2.23 3.91
C ILE A 42 -0.35 2.90 5.06
N ILE A 43 -0.06 2.57 6.32
CA ILE A 43 -0.73 3.21 7.46
C ILE A 43 -0.23 4.65 7.63
N ASN A 44 1.08 4.89 7.46
CA ASN A 44 1.64 6.24 7.54
C ASN A 44 0.99 7.18 6.50
N VAL A 45 0.82 6.72 5.26
CA VAL A 45 0.10 7.45 4.22
C VAL A 45 -1.35 7.72 4.65
N ALA A 46 -2.06 6.71 5.15
CA ALA A 46 -3.44 6.85 5.61
C ALA A 46 -3.59 7.86 6.75
N ILE A 47 -2.65 7.89 7.70
CA ILE A 47 -2.62 8.85 8.80
C ILE A 47 -2.38 10.26 8.28
N ILE A 48 -1.37 10.47 7.44
CA ILE A 48 -1.02 11.79 6.90
C ILE A 48 -2.15 12.35 6.03
N VAL A 49 -2.68 11.52 5.13
CA VAL A 49 -3.81 11.89 4.26
C VAL A 49 -5.07 12.13 5.10
N GLY A 50 -5.39 11.24 6.04
CA GLY A 50 -6.53 11.40 6.94
C GLY A 50 -6.45 12.65 7.82
N ASN A 51 -5.24 12.99 8.29
CA ASN A 51 -5.01 14.19 9.09
C ASN A 51 -5.33 15.46 8.29
N ARG A 52 -5.00 15.46 7.01
CA ARG A 52 -5.23 16.61 6.14
C ARG A 52 -6.72 16.88 5.89
N PHE A 53 -7.56 15.85 5.86
CA PHE A 53 -9.00 16.03 5.61
C PHE A 53 -9.78 16.49 6.85
N ARG A 54 -9.48 15.94 8.04
CA ARG A 54 -10.28 16.19 9.26
C ARG A 54 -9.45 16.25 10.55
N GLY A 55 -8.14 16.48 10.45
CA GLY A 55 -7.24 16.47 11.60
C GLY A 55 -7.12 15.06 12.22
N PRO A 56 -6.83 14.95 13.53
CA PRO A 56 -6.51 13.67 14.17
C PRO A 56 -7.67 12.64 14.10
N LEU A 57 -8.92 13.11 14.11
CA LEU A 57 -10.09 12.26 13.92
C LEU A 57 -10.14 11.66 12.50
N GLY A 58 -9.70 12.42 11.50
CA GLY A 58 -9.59 11.96 10.12
C GLY A 58 -8.52 10.87 9.95
N SER A 59 -7.37 11.01 10.62
CA SER A 59 -6.32 9.97 10.63
C SER A 59 -6.82 8.66 11.23
N LEU A 60 -7.55 8.75 12.35
CA LEU A 60 -8.09 7.58 13.02
C LEU A 60 -9.15 6.88 12.15
N ALA A 61 -10.08 7.66 11.58
CA ALA A 61 -11.09 7.14 10.66
C ALA A 61 -10.47 6.51 9.40
N ALA A 62 -9.45 7.14 8.81
CA ALA A 62 -8.75 6.61 7.64
C ALA A 62 -8.02 5.29 7.96
N SER A 63 -7.33 5.23 9.09
CA SER A 63 -6.60 4.03 9.52
C SER A 63 -7.54 2.88 9.88
N VAL A 64 -8.62 3.19 10.61
CA VAL A 64 -9.65 2.21 10.95
C VAL A 64 -10.36 1.72 9.69
N GLY A 65 -10.78 2.60 8.79
CA GLY A 65 -11.41 2.21 7.53
C GLY A 65 -10.49 1.33 6.66
N LEU A 66 -9.21 1.70 6.58
CA LEU A 66 -8.17 0.93 5.88
C LEU A 66 -8.01 -0.48 6.43
N MET A 67 -8.09 -0.67 7.76
CA MET A 67 -7.97 -1.99 8.40
C MET A 67 -9.28 -2.77 8.42
N LEU A 68 -10.39 -2.08 8.62
CA LEU A 68 -11.71 -2.67 8.76
C LEU A 68 -12.17 -3.31 7.45
N MET A 69 -11.88 -2.68 6.31
CA MET A 69 -12.27 -3.20 5.00
C MET A 69 -11.69 -4.60 4.69
N PRO A 70 -10.36 -4.84 4.72
CA PRO A 70 -9.80 -6.16 4.50
C PRO A 70 -10.18 -7.14 5.62
N PHE A 71 -10.36 -6.66 6.85
CA PHE A 71 -10.82 -7.50 7.96
C PHE A 71 -12.23 -8.07 7.71
N ILE A 72 -13.19 -7.23 7.32
CA ILE A 72 -14.53 -7.67 6.94
C ILE A 72 -14.46 -8.64 5.76
N MET A 73 -13.61 -8.35 4.75
CA MET A 73 -13.45 -9.24 3.61
C MET A 73 -12.99 -10.64 4.03
N VAL A 74 -11.98 -10.73 4.90
CA VAL A 74 -11.50 -12.01 5.43
C VAL A 74 -12.59 -12.72 6.23
N LEU A 75 -13.35 -12.02 7.07
CA LEU A 75 -14.45 -12.62 7.83
C LEU A 75 -15.55 -13.18 6.93
N VAL A 76 -15.94 -12.45 5.88
CA VAL A 76 -16.92 -12.92 4.90
C VAL A 76 -16.42 -14.16 4.18
N LEU A 77 -15.16 -14.15 3.73
CA LEU A 77 -14.54 -15.31 3.08
C LEU A 77 -14.46 -16.51 4.03
N ALA A 78 -14.10 -16.30 5.30
CA ALA A 78 -14.01 -17.35 6.31
C ALA A 78 -15.39 -17.95 6.61
N ALA A 79 -16.42 -17.11 6.78
CA ALA A 79 -17.79 -17.56 6.98
C ALA A 79 -18.33 -18.35 5.77
N LEU A 80 -17.99 -17.89 4.55
CA LEU A 80 -18.34 -18.61 3.33
C LEU A 80 -17.62 -19.96 3.26
N TYR A 81 -16.32 -19.98 3.53
CA TYR A 81 -15.53 -21.21 3.58
C TYR A 81 -16.11 -22.21 4.58
N ALA A 82 -16.48 -21.77 5.80
CA ALA A 82 -17.06 -22.63 6.81
C ALA A 82 -18.37 -23.31 6.36
N ARG A 83 -19.15 -22.67 5.46
CA ARG A 83 -20.38 -23.26 4.92
C ARG A 83 -20.17 -24.22 3.77
N PHE A 84 -19.06 -24.09 3.03
CA PHE A 84 -18.77 -24.89 1.83
C PHE A 84 -17.54 -25.79 1.99
N ALA A 85 -17.00 -25.90 3.20
CA ALA A 85 -15.78 -26.64 3.51
C ALA A 85 -15.88 -28.15 3.20
N ASP A 86 -17.09 -28.72 3.29
CA ASP A 86 -17.34 -30.14 3.02
C ASP A 86 -17.27 -30.52 1.52
N ILE A 87 -17.20 -29.52 0.64
CA ILE A 87 -17.05 -29.76 -0.80
C ILE A 87 -15.57 -29.95 -1.12
N GLU A 88 -15.18 -31.16 -1.57
CA GLU A 88 -13.79 -31.50 -1.90
C GLU A 88 -13.14 -30.50 -2.89
N ARG A 89 -13.92 -29.95 -3.83
CA ARG A 89 -13.44 -28.91 -4.77
C ARG A 89 -13.04 -27.61 -4.07
N VAL A 90 -13.75 -27.20 -3.02
CA VAL A 90 -13.44 -25.98 -2.25
C VAL A 90 -12.17 -26.20 -1.42
N ARG A 91 -12.04 -27.37 -0.81
CA ARG A 91 -10.83 -27.78 -0.09
C ARG A 91 -9.59 -27.80 -1.00
N GLY A 92 -9.71 -28.38 -2.19
CA GLY A 92 -8.65 -28.37 -3.20
C GLY A 92 -8.28 -26.96 -3.67
N ALA A 93 -9.27 -26.09 -3.89
CA ALA A 93 -9.04 -24.68 -4.26
C ALA A 93 -8.28 -23.92 -3.16
N THR A 94 -8.64 -24.08 -1.89
CA THR A 94 -7.96 -23.42 -0.77
C THR A 94 -6.51 -23.88 -0.65
N ILE A 95 -6.22 -25.17 -0.82
CA ILE A 95 -4.84 -25.69 -0.86
C ILE A 95 -4.07 -25.05 -2.03
N GLY A 96 -4.68 -24.92 -3.20
CA GLY A 96 -4.09 -24.24 -4.35
C GLY A 96 -3.76 -22.77 -4.07
N VAL A 97 -4.67 -22.04 -3.41
CA VAL A 97 -4.44 -20.65 -3.00
C VAL A 97 -3.30 -20.55 -1.99
N SER A 98 -3.23 -21.44 -0.99
CA SER A 98 -2.12 -21.48 -0.02
C SER A 98 -0.77 -21.79 -0.68
N ALA A 99 -0.75 -22.72 -1.64
CA ALA A 99 0.45 -23.04 -2.41
C ALA A 99 0.90 -21.85 -3.28
N ALA A 100 -0.04 -21.17 -3.95
CA ALA A 100 0.25 -19.98 -4.74
C ALA A 100 0.77 -18.82 -3.87
N ALA A 101 0.16 -18.59 -2.70
CA ALA A 101 0.62 -17.58 -1.75
C ALA A 101 2.05 -17.86 -1.26
N THR A 102 2.34 -19.12 -0.91
CA THR A 102 3.68 -19.55 -0.50
C THR A 102 4.70 -19.33 -1.62
N GLY A 103 4.36 -19.75 -2.85
CA GLY A 103 5.19 -19.55 -4.03
C GLY A 103 5.47 -18.06 -4.31
N LEU A 104 4.46 -17.20 -4.13
CA LEU A 104 4.60 -15.75 -4.28
C LEU A 104 5.57 -15.16 -3.24
N ILE A 105 5.43 -15.55 -1.97
CA ILE A 105 6.33 -15.11 -0.89
C ILE A 105 7.78 -15.51 -1.20
N ILE A 106 8.00 -16.76 -1.58
CA ILE A 106 9.31 -17.29 -1.96
C ILE A 106 9.86 -16.51 -3.17
N ALA A 107 9.06 -16.29 -4.21
CA ALA A 107 9.45 -15.54 -5.41
C ALA A 107 9.84 -14.09 -5.08
N MET A 108 9.11 -13.43 -4.17
CA MET A 108 9.47 -12.10 -3.70
C MET A 108 10.79 -12.10 -2.93
N GLY A 109 11.02 -13.09 -2.06
CA GLY A 109 12.29 -13.29 -1.37
C GLY A 109 13.46 -13.46 -2.35
N PHE A 110 13.32 -14.34 -3.34
CA PHE A 110 14.34 -14.53 -4.38
C PHE A 110 14.57 -13.26 -5.21
N ARG A 111 13.51 -12.52 -5.54
CA ARG A 111 13.63 -11.26 -6.28
C ARG A 111 14.41 -10.20 -5.50
N MET A 112 14.23 -10.15 -4.18
CA MET A 112 14.99 -9.24 -3.31
C MET A 112 16.43 -9.73 -3.09
N ALA A 113 16.66 -11.04 -3.04
CA ALA A 113 17.99 -11.62 -2.83
C ALA A 113 18.90 -11.55 -4.07
N ARG A 114 18.34 -11.60 -5.28
CA ARG A 114 19.10 -11.57 -6.55
C ARG A 114 20.03 -10.34 -6.69
N PRO A 115 19.58 -9.10 -6.40
CA PRO A 115 20.44 -7.92 -6.44
C PRO A 115 21.54 -7.91 -5.37
N MET A 116 21.27 -8.43 -4.17
CA MET A 116 22.25 -8.44 -3.08
C MET A 116 23.50 -9.28 -3.38
N ARG A 117 23.39 -10.30 -4.25
CA ARG A 117 24.54 -11.10 -4.69
C ARG A 117 25.53 -10.35 -5.59
N ARG A 118 25.21 -9.12 -6.01
CA ARG A 118 26.06 -8.28 -6.88
C ARG A 118 26.81 -7.18 -6.15
N ILE A 119 26.74 -7.13 -4.81
CA ILE A 119 27.54 -6.21 -4.00
C ILE A 119 28.76 -7.00 -3.53
N PRO A 120 29.94 -6.86 -4.16
CA PRO A 120 31.18 -7.33 -3.58
C PRO A 120 31.51 -6.37 -2.44
N TRP A 121 31.66 -6.91 -1.23
CA TRP A 121 32.28 -6.20 -0.12
C TRP A 121 33.77 -5.99 -0.41
#